data_AF-A0A4Y2DJS5-F1
#
_entry.id   AF-A0A4Y2DJS5-F1
#
_cell.length_a   1.000
_cell.length_b   1.000
_cell.length_c   1.000
_cell.angle_alpha   90.00
_cell.angle_beta   90.00
_cell.angle_gamma   90.00
#
_symmetry.space_group_name_H-M   'P 1'
#
loop_
_entity.id
_entity.type
_entity.pdbx_description
1 polymer ?
#
loop_
_entity_poly.entity_id
_entity_poly.type
_entity_poly.pdbx_seq_one_letter_code
_entity_poly.pdbx_strand_id
1 'polypeptide(L)'
;MKDGFAERFEQFKTNKSTLTFILNPLNTNTNEINIEPFGIDTGSLQMQLLDLKTKDLWNGKFTELKSKLEELEIQKCMHIAQHKWTALKEIPRVEALIFGAWNSLPECCNEVKKLAHGVLMIFGSTYSCEQAFSCMNIIKS
;
A
#
# COMPACT_ATOMS: atom_id res chain seq x y z
N MET A 1 22.65 8.28 13.58
CA MET A 1 21.44 8.80 12.87
C MET A 1 21.29 8.15 11.49
N LYS A 2 22.36 8.06 10.67
CA LYS A 2 22.36 7.29 9.40
C LYS A 2 22.14 5.79 9.59
N ASP A 3 22.80 5.17 10.56
CA ASP A 3 22.75 3.70 10.72
C ASP A 3 21.35 3.22 11.16
N GLY A 4 20.69 3.98 12.04
CA GLY A 4 19.31 3.69 12.44
C GLY A 4 18.27 3.91 11.33
N PHE A 5 18.53 4.78 10.34
CA PHE A 5 17.68 4.91 9.15
C PHE A 5 17.88 3.74 8.21
N ALA A 6 19.14 3.36 7.94
CA ALA A 6 19.46 2.23 7.07
C ALA A 6 18.88 0.91 7.63
N GLU A 7 19.01 0.69 8.94
CA GLU A 7 18.43 -0.49 9.61
C GLU A 7 16.90 -0.52 9.51
N ARG A 8 16.22 0.61 9.77
CA ARG A 8 14.76 0.72 9.61
C ARG A 8 14.30 0.59 8.15
N PHE A 9 15.09 1.07 7.20
CA PHE A 9 14.82 0.96 5.77
C PHE A 9 15.04 -0.47 5.26
N GLU A 10 16.02 -1.21 5.77
CA GLU A 10 16.19 -2.63 5.49
C GLU A 10 15.06 -3.47 6.12
N GLN A 11 14.65 -3.16 7.36
CA GLN A 11 13.43 -3.74 7.95
C GLN A 11 12.19 -3.48 7.09
N PHE A 12 12.15 -2.33 6.42
CA PHE A 12 11.08 -1.97 5.48
C PHE A 12 11.11 -2.79 4.19
N LYS A 13 12.29 -3.06 3.62
CA LYS A 13 12.46 -4.01 2.50
C LYS A 13 12.06 -5.44 2.90
N THR A 14 12.21 -5.77 4.18
CA THR A 14 11.78 -7.05 4.77
C THR A 14 10.25 -7.13 4.90
N ASN A 15 9.53 -6.02 4.74
CA ASN A 15 8.09 -5.92 4.94
C ASN A 15 7.27 -6.33 3.70
N LYS A 16 7.74 -7.39 3.02
CA LYS A 16 7.09 -8.00 1.86
C LYS A 16 5.65 -8.43 2.20
N SER A 17 5.44 -8.97 3.39
CA SER A 17 4.11 -9.34 3.91
C SER A 17 3.18 -8.12 4.00
N THR A 18 3.66 -7.00 4.54
CA THR A 18 2.90 -5.75 4.67
C THR A 18 2.54 -5.13 3.31
N LEU A 19 3.45 -5.15 2.34
CA LEU A 19 3.13 -4.72 0.97
C LEU A 19 2.14 -5.69 0.29
N THR A 20 2.32 -6.98 0.49
CA THR A 20 1.42 -8.01 -0.04
C THR A 20 0.03 -7.87 0.57
N PHE A 21 -0.08 -7.48 1.83
CA PHE A 21 -1.37 -7.21 2.49
C PHE A 21 -2.15 -6.11 1.78
N ILE A 22 -1.50 -5.01 1.40
CA ILE A 22 -2.16 -3.89 0.72
C ILE A 22 -2.73 -4.31 -0.64
N LEU A 23 -2.04 -5.22 -1.35
CA LEU A 23 -2.41 -5.66 -2.69
C LEU A 23 -3.31 -6.89 -2.69
N ASN A 24 -3.21 -7.72 -1.66
CA ASN A 24 -3.88 -9.02 -1.59
C ASN A 24 -4.20 -9.42 -0.13
N PRO A 25 -5.07 -8.66 0.55
CA PRO A 25 -5.28 -8.82 1.99
C PRO A 25 -5.89 -10.16 2.38
N LEU A 26 -6.71 -10.76 1.51
CA LEU A 26 -7.44 -12.00 1.80
C LEU A 26 -6.55 -13.27 1.76
N ASN A 27 -5.36 -13.15 1.17
CA ASN A 27 -4.41 -14.25 1.00
C ASN A 27 -3.08 -14.02 1.73
N THR A 28 -2.93 -12.87 2.39
CA THR A 28 -1.70 -12.55 3.12
C THR A 28 -1.72 -13.20 4.50
N ASN A 29 -0.59 -13.80 4.90
CA ASN A 29 -0.40 -14.30 6.26
C ASN A 29 -0.24 -13.11 7.21
N THR A 30 -1.28 -12.78 7.98
CA THR A 30 -1.24 -11.65 8.91
C THR A 30 -0.36 -11.86 10.13
N ASN A 31 0.05 -13.10 10.41
CA ASN A 31 1.00 -13.39 11.48
C ASN A 31 2.42 -12.85 11.18
N GLU A 32 2.69 -12.55 9.90
CA GLU A 32 3.96 -11.96 9.44
C GLU A 32 3.91 -10.43 9.37
N ILE A 33 2.81 -9.81 9.79
CA ILE A 33 2.64 -8.35 9.79
C ILE A 33 2.79 -7.85 11.22
N ASN A 34 3.72 -6.92 11.44
CA ASN A 34 3.82 -6.25 12.73
C ASN A 34 2.65 -5.25 12.88
N ILE A 35 1.62 -5.65 13.62
CA ILE A 35 0.41 -4.84 13.83
C ILE A 35 0.45 -3.95 15.09
N GLU A 36 1.43 -4.17 15.98
CA GLU A 36 1.58 -3.43 17.24
C GLU A 36 1.62 -1.90 17.05
N PRO A 37 2.35 -1.33 16.06
CA PRO A 37 2.43 0.12 15.88
C PRO A 37 1.10 0.79 15.53
N PHE A 38 0.11 0.02 15.10
CA PHE A 38 -1.19 0.52 14.66
C PHE A 38 -2.27 0.41 15.73
N GLY A 39 -1.96 -0.18 16.90
CA GLY A 39 -2.93 -0.35 17.99
C GLY A 39 -4.12 -1.24 17.60
N ILE A 40 -3.88 -2.26 16.78
CA ILE A 40 -4.91 -3.17 16.25
C ILE A 40 -5.15 -4.33 17.20
N ASP A 41 -6.42 -4.66 17.42
CA ASP A 41 -6.80 -5.90 18.10
C ASP A 41 -6.65 -7.12 17.16
N THR A 42 -5.75 -8.03 17.52
CA THR A 42 -5.43 -9.22 16.70
C THR A 42 -6.63 -10.12 16.45
N GLY A 43 -7.47 -10.34 17.48
CA GLY A 43 -8.64 -11.21 17.37
C GLY A 43 -9.69 -10.65 16.41
N SER A 44 -10.00 -9.37 16.56
CA SER A 44 -10.89 -8.62 15.69
C SER A 44 -10.37 -8.55 14.25
N LEU A 45 -9.08 -8.31 14.05
CA LEU A 45 -8.45 -8.32 12.72
C LEU A 45 -8.63 -9.68 12.03
N GLN A 46 -8.33 -10.78 12.72
CA GLN A 46 -8.47 -12.12 12.17
C GLN A 46 -9.93 -12.46 11.84
N MET A 47 -10.88 -12.11 12.72
CA MET A 47 -12.31 -12.33 12.47
C MET A 47 -12.81 -11.51 11.27
N GLN A 48 -12.43 -10.24 11.16
CA GLN A 48 -12.82 -9.38 10.04
C GLN A 48 -12.24 -9.86 8.72
N LEU A 49 -11.00 -10.36 8.70
CA LEU A 49 -10.40 -10.94 7.50
C LEU A 49 -11.08 -12.24 7.07
N LEU A 50 -11.47 -13.08 8.02
CA LEU A 50 -12.24 -14.29 7.75
C LEU A 50 -13.59 -13.94 7.09
N ASP A 51 -14.33 -12.99 7.66
CA ASP A 51 -15.61 -12.51 7.14
C ASP A 51 -15.46 -11.85 5.75
N LEU A 52 -14.39 -11.10 5.51
CA LEU A 52 -14.11 -10.56 4.19
C LEU A 52 -13.78 -11.65 3.17
N LYS A 53 -13.08 -12.70 3.58
CA LYS A 53 -12.65 -13.81 2.71
C LYS A 53 -13.82 -14.68 2.24
N THR A 54 -14.87 -14.82 3.07
CA THR A 54 -16.09 -15.57 2.72
C THR A 54 -17.05 -14.79 1.83
N LYS A 55 -16.81 -13.49 1.62
CA LYS A 55 -17.65 -12.63 0.79
C LYS A 55 -17.10 -12.53 -0.62
N ASP A 56 -17.76 -13.17 -1.58
CA ASP A 56 -17.40 -13.16 -3.01
C ASP A 56 -17.25 -11.74 -3.57
N LEU A 57 -18.07 -10.80 -3.11
CA LEU A 57 -17.99 -9.39 -3.49
C LEU A 57 -16.60 -8.79 -3.25
N TRP A 58 -16.01 -9.05 -2.08
CA TRP A 58 -14.72 -8.46 -1.71
C TRP A 58 -13.56 -9.18 -2.38
N ASN A 59 -13.68 -10.49 -2.57
CA ASN A 59 -12.73 -11.26 -3.36
C ASN A 59 -12.68 -10.73 -4.81
N GLY A 60 -13.85 -10.49 -5.41
CA GLY A 60 -13.98 -9.89 -6.74
C GLY A 60 -13.34 -8.49 -6.81
N LYS A 61 -13.66 -7.61 -5.84
CA LYS A 61 -13.09 -6.25 -5.80
C LYS A 61 -11.57 -6.22 -5.68
N PHE A 62 -10.97 -7.05 -4.81
CA PHE A 62 -9.51 -7.08 -4.65
C PHE A 62 -8.83 -7.74 -5.86
N THR A 63 -9.48 -8.73 -6.49
CA THR A 63 -9.00 -9.31 -7.75
C THR A 63 -9.01 -8.27 -8.88
N GLU A 64 -10.11 -7.51 -9.01
CA GLU A 64 -10.22 -6.42 -9.98
C GLU A 64 -9.19 -5.32 -9.74
N LEU A 65 -8.97 -4.92 -8.48
CA LEU A 65 -7.92 -3.97 -8.13
C LEU A 65 -6.55 -4.47 -8.61
N LYS A 66 -6.21 -5.73 -8.32
CA LYS A 66 -4.93 -6.31 -8.72
C LYS A 66 -4.75 -6.29 -10.24
N SER A 67 -5.76 -6.72 -11.00
CA SER A 67 -5.71 -6.68 -12.47
C SER A 67 -5.56 -5.26 -13.01
N LYS A 68 -6.24 -4.27 -12.43
CA LYS A 68 -6.08 -2.86 -12.81
C LYS A 68 -4.66 -2.35 -12.55
N LEU A 69 -4.05 -2.73 -11.43
CA LEU A 69 -2.67 -2.34 -11.12
C LEU A 69 -1.66 -2.95 -12.11
N GLU A 70 -1.85 -4.22 -12.48
CA GLU A 70 -1.05 -4.88 -13.51
C GLU A 70 -1.21 -4.21 -14.88
N GLU A 71 -2.45 -3.89 -15.28
CA GLU A 71 -2.74 -3.20 -16.53
C GLU A 71 -2.10 -1.81 -16.59
N LEU A 72 -2.18 -1.03 -15.50
CA LEU A 72 -1.54 0.28 -15.44
C LEU A 72 -0.02 0.20 -15.61
N GLU A 73 0.62 -0.83 -15.05
CA GLU A 73 2.07 -1.00 -15.20
C GLU A 73 2.44 -1.34 -16.65
N ILE A 74 1.64 -2.18 -17.31
CA ILE A 74 1.78 -2.47 -18.74
C ILE A 74 1.60 -1.20 -19.57
N GLN A 75 0.56 -0.41 -19.30
CA GLN A 75 0.30 0.85 -20.00
C GLN A 75 1.43 1.87 -19.82
N LYS A 76 1.96 2.01 -18.59
CA LYS A 76 3.14 2.86 -18.32
C LYS A 76 4.33 2.43 -19.17
N CYS A 77 4.66 1.14 -19.17
CA CYS A 77 5.75 0.59 -19.96
C CYS A 77 5.57 0.88 -21.46
N MET A 78 4.35 0.68 -21.99
CA MET A 78 4.03 0.96 -23.38
C MET A 78 4.18 2.45 -23.72
N HIS A 79 3.71 3.36 -22.86
CA HIS A 79 3.82 4.80 -23.09
C HIS A 79 5.27 5.29 -23.03
N ILE A 80 6.08 4.74 -22.13
CA ILE A 80 7.52 5.02 -22.06
C ILE A 80 8.21 4.55 -23.36
N ALA A 81 7.95 3.32 -23.79
CA ALA A 81 8.52 2.76 -25.02
C ALA A 81 8.12 3.56 -26.28
N GLN A 82 6.94 4.17 -26.28
CA GLN A 82 6.42 5.01 -27.37
C GLN A 82 6.75 6.50 -27.19
N HIS A 83 7.50 6.89 -26.16
CA HIS A 83 7.80 8.28 -25.82
C HIS A 83 6.56 9.19 -25.67
N LYS A 84 5.43 8.62 -25.26
CA LYS A 84 4.15 9.33 -25.07
C LYS A 84 4.07 9.97 -23.68
N TRP A 85 4.87 11.01 -23.46
CA TRP A 85 4.99 11.68 -22.16
C TRP A 85 3.69 12.35 -21.67
N THR A 86 2.84 12.83 -22.58
CA THR A 86 1.55 13.43 -22.23
C THR A 86 0.57 12.37 -21.73
N ALA A 87 0.44 11.25 -22.44
CA ALA A 87 -0.40 10.12 -22.03
C ALA A 87 0.06 9.51 -20.70
N LEU A 88 1.38 9.45 -20.47
CA LEU A 88 1.92 8.98 -19.19
C LEU A 88 1.45 9.83 -17.99
N LYS A 89 1.24 11.15 -18.17
CA LYS A 89 0.73 12.04 -17.11
C LYS A 89 -0.75 11.82 -16.81
N GLU A 90 -1.51 11.27 -17.77
CA GLU A 90 -2.94 10.99 -17.62
C GLU A 90 -3.20 9.63 -16.95
N ILE A 91 -2.18 8.78 -16.84
CA ILE A 91 -2.29 7.48 -16.15
C ILE A 91 -2.70 7.71 -14.68
N PRO A 92 -3.77 7.03 -14.21
CA PRO A 92 -4.19 7.10 -12.82
C PRO A 92 -3.08 6.73 -11.84
N ARG A 93 -3.05 7.43 -10.70
CA ARG A 93 -2.12 7.12 -9.61
C ARG A 93 -2.50 5.79 -8.95
N VAL A 94 -1.51 4.91 -8.79
CA VAL A 94 -1.68 3.59 -8.16
C VAL A 94 -2.22 3.72 -6.74
N GLU A 95 -1.72 4.71 -6.00
CA GLU A 95 -2.12 5.00 -4.62
C GLU A 95 -3.60 5.38 -4.54
N ALA A 96 -4.12 6.12 -5.52
CA ALA A 96 -5.53 6.54 -5.55
C ALA A 96 -6.48 5.34 -5.75
N LEU A 97 -6.10 4.39 -6.60
CA LEU A 97 -6.88 3.17 -6.83
C LEU A 97 -6.87 2.27 -5.60
N ILE A 98 -5.70 2.06 -5.01
CA ILE A 98 -5.55 1.28 -3.78
C ILE A 98 -6.39 1.91 -2.67
N PHE A 99 -6.20 3.21 -2.41
CA PHE A 99 -6.94 3.93 -1.37
C PHE A 99 -8.46 3.89 -1.61
N GLY A 100 -8.91 4.06 -2.85
CA GLY A 100 -10.33 3.94 -3.20
C GLY A 100 -10.92 2.56 -2.90
N ALA A 101 -10.19 1.48 -3.20
CA ALA A 101 -10.63 0.13 -2.88
C ALA A 101 -10.77 -0.09 -1.37
N TRP A 102 -9.76 0.32 -0.59
CA TRP A 102 -9.75 0.21 0.87
C TRP A 102 -10.83 1.07 1.54
N ASN A 103 -11.08 2.29 1.05
CA ASN A 103 -12.15 3.14 1.56
C ASN A 103 -13.54 2.55 1.30
N SER A 104 -13.70 1.79 0.21
CA SER A 104 -15.00 1.20 -0.13
C SER A 104 -15.43 0.08 0.82
N LEU A 105 -14.51 -0.49 1.63
CA LEU A 105 -14.81 -1.54 2.59
C LEU A 105 -15.94 -1.11 3.55
N PRO A 106 -16.67 -2.06 4.15
CA PRO A 106 -17.71 -1.73 5.13
C PRO A 106 -17.11 -1.12 6.40
N GLU A 107 -17.92 -0.40 7.17
CA GLU A 107 -17.53 0.12 8.49
C GLU A 107 -17.32 -0.99 9.53
N CYS A 108 -17.90 -2.18 9.34
CA CYS A 108 -17.65 -3.32 10.23
C CYS A 108 -16.21 -3.87 10.11
N CYS A 109 -15.43 -3.41 9.12
CA CYS A 109 -14.05 -3.83 8.87
C CYS A 109 -13.02 -2.80 9.39
N ASN A 110 -13.29 -2.18 10.54
CA ASN A 110 -12.49 -1.07 11.06
C ASN A 110 -11.03 -1.44 11.33
N GLU A 111 -10.73 -2.63 11.84
CA GLU A 111 -9.35 -3.03 12.14
C GLU A 111 -8.56 -3.31 10.86
N VAL A 112 -9.22 -3.95 9.89
CA VAL A 112 -8.66 -4.18 8.55
C VAL A 112 -8.36 -2.85 7.83
N LYS A 113 -9.28 -1.87 7.91
CA LYS A 113 -9.08 -0.52 7.37
C LYS A 113 -7.95 0.23 8.09
N LYS A 114 -7.91 0.19 9.43
CA LYS A 114 -6.85 0.83 10.23
C LYS A 114 -5.47 0.31 9.83
N LEU A 115 -5.31 -1.00 9.66
CA LEU A 115 -4.05 -1.60 9.21
C LEU A 115 -3.65 -1.07 7.84
N ALA A 116 -4.57 -1.15 6.86
CA ALA A 116 -4.27 -0.72 5.50
C ALA A 116 -3.91 0.77 5.42
N HIS A 117 -4.68 1.63 6.10
CA HIS A 117 -4.42 3.07 6.11
C HIS A 117 -3.14 3.41 6.87
N GLY A 118 -2.87 2.76 7.99
CA GLY A 118 -1.63 2.93 8.73
C GLY A 118 -0.42 2.57 7.87
N VAL A 119 -0.47 1.43 7.19
CA VAL A 119 0.57 0.98 6.26
C VAL A 119 0.74 1.98 5.11
N LEU A 120 -0.34 2.39 4.43
CA LEU A 120 -0.30 3.38 3.34
C LEU A 120 0.27 4.73 3.78
N MET A 121 -0.04 5.17 5.00
CA MET A 121 0.46 6.43 5.56
C MET A 121 1.97 6.36 5.85
N ILE A 122 2.50 5.21 6.24
CA ILE A 122 3.94 5.03 6.39
C ILE A 122 4.64 5.28 5.05
N PHE A 123 4.17 4.70 3.94
CA PHE A 123 4.76 4.94 2.61
C PHE A 123 4.64 6.40 2.17
N GLY A 124 3.49 7.03 2.41
CA GLY A 124 3.31 8.45 2.06
C GLY A 124 4.22 9.38 2.87
N SER A 125 4.38 9.11 4.16
CA SER A 125 5.21 9.92 5.07
C SER A 125 6.70 9.71 4.85
N THR A 126 7.17 8.49 4.57
CA THR A 126 8.59 8.26 4.24
C THR A 126 8.99 8.98 2.96
N TYR A 127 8.18 8.88 1.90
CA TYR A 127 8.43 9.61 0.65
C TYR A 127 8.45 11.12 0.88
N SER A 128 7.49 11.64 1.66
CA SER A 128 7.43 13.08 1.97
C SER A 128 8.66 13.55 2.76
N CYS A 129 9.11 12.76 3.73
CA CYS A 129 10.32 13.02 4.49
C CYS A 129 11.56 13.04 3.58
N GLU A 130 11.73 12.04 2.70
CA GLU A 130 12.85 11.98 1.76
C GLU A 130 12.89 13.20 0.83
N GLN A 131 11.74 13.63 0.30
CA GLN A 131 11.66 14.83 -0.53
C GLN A 131 12.02 16.10 0.25
N ALA A 132 11.54 16.24 1.49
CA ALA A 132 11.89 17.37 2.34
C ALA A 132 13.39 17.44 2.64
N PHE A 133 14.03 16.30 2.94
CA PHE A 133 15.47 16.22 3.16
C PHE A 133 16.29 16.51 1.89
N SER A 134 15.82 16.05 0.73
CA SER A 134 16.43 16.37 -0.57
C SER A 134 16.41 17.88 -0.83
N CYS A 135 15.27 18.55 -0.63
CA CYS A 135 15.15 20.00 -0.76
C CYS A 135 16.08 20.76 0.20
N MET A 136 16.28 20.27 1.43
CA MET A 136 17.21 20.90 2.39
C MET A 136 18.68 20.76 1.98
N ASN A 137 19.06 19.68 1.30
CA ASN A 137 20.42 19.53 0.77
C ASN A 137 20.71 20.48 -0.41
N ILE A 138 19.68 20.88 -1.16
CA ILE A 138 19.78 21.90 -2.21
C ILE A 138 20.01 23.30 -1.61
N ILE A 139 19.47 23.57 -0.42
CA ILE A 139 19.60 24.87 0.28
C ILE A 139 20.99 25.03 0.94
N LYS A 140 21.70 23.93 1.21
CA LYS A 140 23.03 23.94 1.84
C LYS A 140 24.21 23.91 0.87
N SER A 141 23.97 23.74 -0.44
CA SER A 141 24.99 23.94 -1.49
C SER A 141 24.93 25.37 -2.01
#